data_AF-A0A7Y2JWI1-F1
#
_entry.id   AF-A0A7Y2JWI1-F1
#
_cell.length_a   1.000
_cell.length_b   1.000
_cell.length_c   1.000
_cell.angle_alpha   90.00
_cell.angle_beta   90.00
_cell.angle_gamma   90.00
#
_symmetry.space_group_name_H-M   'P 1'
#
loop_
_entity.id
_entity.type
_entity.pdbx_description
1 polymer ?
#
loop_
_entity_poly.entity_id
_entity_poly.type
_entity_poly.pdbx_seq_one_letter_code
_entity_poly.pdbx_strand_id
1 'polypeptide(L)'
;MKRLLAALVLLFGLTGLVHAETDAVLTKQVNAFVDEWHDDAANARLAYFDKMAKDGVYIGTDRTELWRRDEFKTWAKKYFDRKSAWSFKATRRNVYASADKSLIWFDELLDTPNMGPCMASGVIRKTAKGFEIVHYQLSMAVPNEVADQVTKLIKEHAKK
;
A
#
# COMPACT_ATOMS: atom_id res chain seq x y z
N MET A 1 -35.31 6.38 -45.47
CA MET A 1 -34.06 7.05 -45.04
C MET A 1 -33.98 7.35 -43.54
N LYS A 2 -35.09 7.50 -42.78
CA LYS A 2 -35.04 7.75 -41.32
C LYS A 2 -34.93 6.51 -40.41
N ARG A 3 -35.05 5.28 -40.95
CA ARG A 3 -34.92 4.03 -40.17
C ARG A 3 -33.55 3.36 -40.25
N LEU A 4 -32.65 3.87 -41.10
CA LEU A 4 -31.28 3.37 -41.24
C LEU A 4 -30.26 4.15 -40.37
N LEU A 5 -30.65 5.31 -39.81
CA LEU A 5 -29.78 6.07 -38.90
C LEU A 5 -29.86 5.62 -37.43
N ALA A 6 -30.89 4.87 -37.04
CA ALA A 6 -31.05 4.42 -35.63
C ALA A 6 -30.15 3.23 -35.27
N ALA A 7 -29.63 2.49 -36.26
CA ALA A 7 -28.76 1.33 -36.02
C ALA A 7 -27.28 1.69 -35.85
N LEU A 8 -26.85 2.90 -36.27
CA LEU A 8 -25.44 3.29 -36.22
C LEU A 8 -25.03 3.94 -34.90
N VAL A 9 -26.00 4.42 -34.10
CA VAL A 9 -25.73 5.06 -32.80
C VAL A 9 -25.65 4.04 -31.65
N LEU A 10 -26.11 2.80 -31.87
CA LEU A 10 -26.07 1.72 -30.87
C LEU A 10 -24.76 0.92 -30.86
N LEU A 11 -23.88 1.08 -31.85
CA LEU A 11 -22.57 0.38 -31.89
C LEU A 11 -21.41 1.14 -31.25
N PHE A 12 -21.59 2.41 -30.84
CA PHE A 12 -20.54 3.20 -30.17
C PHE A 12 -20.67 3.25 -28.64
N GLY A 13 -21.69 2.62 -28.06
CA GLY A 13 -21.95 2.65 -26.61
C GLY A 13 -21.36 1.50 -25.78
N LEU A 14 -20.63 0.57 -26.42
CA LEU A 14 -20.12 -0.66 -25.77
C LEU A 14 -18.59 -0.79 -25.82
N THR A 15 -17.85 0.32 -25.73
CA THR A 15 -16.56 0.23 -25.04
C THR A 15 -16.85 0.29 -23.56
N GLY A 16 -17.36 -0.83 -23.02
CA GLY A 16 -17.32 -1.05 -21.59
C GLY A 16 -15.89 -0.77 -21.14
N LEU A 17 -15.75 0.10 -20.14
CA LEU A 17 -14.55 0.17 -19.33
C LEU A 17 -14.38 -1.21 -18.69
N VAL A 18 -13.81 -2.14 -19.46
CA VAL A 18 -13.16 -3.30 -18.89
C VAL A 18 -12.08 -2.68 -18.04
N HIS A 19 -12.32 -2.57 -16.73
CA HIS A 19 -11.22 -2.43 -15.79
C HIS A 19 -10.36 -3.63 -16.07
N ALA A 20 -9.30 -3.43 -16.84
CA ALA A 20 -8.34 -4.46 -17.14
C ALA A 20 -7.86 -4.95 -15.78
N GLU A 21 -8.21 -6.20 -15.45
CA GLU A 21 -7.61 -6.89 -14.33
C GLU A 21 -6.09 -6.71 -14.48
N THR A 22 -5.44 -6.19 -13.45
CA THR A 22 -4.03 -5.83 -13.54
C THR A 22 -3.24 -7.05 -13.99
N ASP A 23 -2.47 -6.86 -15.06
CA ASP A 23 -1.60 -7.85 -15.69
C ASP A 23 -1.03 -8.84 -14.66
N ALA A 24 -1.35 -10.13 -14.79
CA ALA A 24 -0.98 -11.15 -13.81
C ALA A 24 0.54 -11.24 -13.58
N VAL A 25 1.35 -10.92 -14.60
CA VAL A 25 2.81 -10.85 -14.47
C VAL A 25 3.19 -9.67 -13.59
N LEU A 26 2.60 -8.50 -13.82
CA LEU A 26 2.82 -7.32 -12.99
C LEU A 26 2.40 -7.57 -11.55
N THR A 27 1.23 -8.15 -11.33
CA THR A 27 0.73 -8.52 -10.00
C THR A 27 1.71 -9.43 -9.26
N LYS A 28 2.25 -10.45 -9.93
CA LYS A 28 3.27 -11.33 -9.34
C LYS A 28 4.57 -10.59 -8.98
N GLN A 29 5.03 -9.69 -9.85
CA GLN A 29 6.24 -8.89 -9.60
C GLN A 29 6.06 -7.92 -8.43
N VAL A 30 4.89 -7.27 -8.34
CA VAL A 30 4.55 -6.37 -7.23
C VAL A 30 4.44 -7.14 -5.92
N ASN A 31 3.78 -8.30 -5.92
CA ASN A 31 3.71 -9.14 -4.72
C ASN A 31 5.10 -9.53 -4.23
N ALA A 32 5.97 -10.03 -5.11
CA ALA A 32 7.33 -10.39 -4.73
C ALA A 32 8.11 -9.20 -4.16
N PHE A 33 8.00 -8.02 -4.78
CA PHE A 33 8.68 -6.81 -4.33
C PHE A 33 8.19 -6.34 -2.94
N VAL A 34 6.87 -6.32 -2.71
CA VAL A 34 6.30 -5.89 -1.42
C VAL A 34 6.55 -6.94 -0.34
N ASP A 35 6.51 -8.23 -0.68
CA ASP A 35 6.83 -9.31 0.27
C ASP A 35 8.31 -9.27 0.69
N GLU A 36 9.23 -9.01 -0.25
CA GLU A 36 10.65 -8.81 0.06
C GLU A 36 10.87 -7.55 0.92
N TRP A 37 10.10 -6.49 0.66
CA TRP A 37 10.14 -5.29 1.49
C TRP A 37 9.68 -5.57 2.93
N HIS A 38 8.60 -6.33 3.12
CA HIS A 38 8.16 -6.77 4.45
C HIS A 38 9.19 -7.69 5.12
N ASP A 39 9.81 -8.59 4.36
CA ASP A 39 10.85 -9.51 4.83
C ASP A 39 12.14 -8.77 5.26
N ASP A 40 12.54 -7.71 4.55
CA ASP A 40 13.65 -6.86 4.97
C ASP A 40 13.39 -6.23 6.34
N ALA A 41 12.19 -5.72 6.59
CA ALA A 41 11.84 -5.16 7.90
C ALA A 41 11.79 -6.23 9.00
N ALA A 42 11.25 -7.40 8.70
CA ALA A 42 11.17 -8.52 9.63
C ALA A 42 12.56 -8.98 10.10
N ASN A 43 13.58 -8.79 9.25
CA ASN A 43 14.98 -9.14 9.51
C ASN A 43 15.89 -7.92 9.74
N ALA A 44 15.31 -6.73 9.96
CA ALA A 44 16.04 -5.49 10.21
C ALA A 44 17.13 -5.16 9.15
N ARG A 45 16.87 -5.48 7.88
CA ARG A 45 17.77 -5.17 6.75
C ARG A 45 17.56 -3.73 6.27
N LEU A 46 18.64 -2.98 6.12
CA LEU A 46 18.59 -1.60 5.64
C LEU A 46 18.11 -1.47 4.19
N ALA A 47 18.16 -2.55 3.40
CA ALA A 47 17.57 -2.65 2.07
C ALA A 47 16.08 -2.27 2.04
N TYR A 48 15.39 -2.40 3.19
CA TYR A 48 14.04 -1.88 3.41
C TYR A 48 13.87 -0.42 2.97
N PHE A 49 14.82 0.45 3.36
CA PHE A 49 14.78 1.86 3.01
C PHE A 49 15.26 2.11 1.59
N ASP A 50 16.12 1.25 1.04
CA ASP A 50 16.62 1.39 -0.33
C ASP A 50 15.53 1.06 -1.38
N LYS A 51 14.53 0.26 -1.00
CA LYS A 51 13.30 0.02 -1.78
C LYS A 51 12.31 1.19 -1.75
N MET A 52 12.54 2.20 -0.91
CA MET A 52 11.75 3.44 -0.91
C MET A 52 12.44 4.53 -1.74
N ALA A 53 11.63 5.25 -2.50
CA ALA A 53 12.09 6.40 -3.27
C ALA A 53 12.64 7.49 -2.34
N LYS A 54 13.61 8.28 -2.84
CA LYS A 54 14.19 9.38 -2.05
C LYS A 54 13.16 10.42 -1.61
N ASP A 55 12.15 10.67 -2.44
CA ASP A 55 10.99 11.52 -2.19
C ASP A 55 9.84 10.79 -1.47
N GLY A 56 10.03 9.50 -1.13
CA GLY A 56 9.01 8.62 -0.57
C GLY A 56 8.49 9.05 0.79
N VAL A 57 7.22 8.72 1.05
CA VAL A 57 6.50 9.02 2.30
C VAL A 57 6.08 7.72 2.98
N TYR A 58 6.25 7.67 4.30
CA TYR A 58 5.68 6.63 5.16
C TYR A 58 4.74 7.26 6.19
N ILE A 59 3.52 6.75 6.26
CA ILE A 59 2.51 7.11 7.27
C ILE A 59 2.28 5.89 8.14
N GLY A 60 2.56 6.05 9.43
CA GLY A 60 2.38 5.00 10.43
C GLY A 60 0.96 4.98 11.02
N THR A 61 0.79 4.23 12.10
CA THR A 61 -0.52 4.04 12.74
C THR A 61 -0.85 5.12 13.76
N ASP A 62 0.14 5.81 14.31
CA ASP A 62 -0.09 6.96 15.21
C ASP A 62 -0.28 8.26 14.42
N ARG A 63 -1.14 9.16 14.94
CA ARG A 63 -1.51 10.42 14.26
C ARG A 63 -0.34 11.38 13.98
N THR A 64 0.80 11.19 14.65
CA THR A 64 2.01 11.99 14.46
C THR A 64 2.98 11.39 13.46
N GLU A 65 2.71 10.18 12.97
CA GLU A 65 3.59 9.40 12.12
C GLU A 65 3.40 9.75 10.65
N LEU A 66 4.14 10.76 10.21
CA LEU A 66 4.29 11.11 8.79
C LEU A 66 5.75 11.51 8.57
N TRP A 67 6.45 10.73 7.74
CA TRP A 67 7.88 10.93 7.51
C TRP A 67 8.24 10.87 6.04
N ARG A 68 9.22 11.67 5.65
CA ARG A 68 10.01 11.39 4.44
C ARG A 68 10.94 10.21 4.70
N ARG A 69 11.31 9.47 3.66
CA ARG A 69 12.13 8.25 3.77
C ARG A 69 13.34 8.40 4.69
N ASP A 70 14.12 9.47 4.53
CA ASP A 70 15.37 9.63 5.29
C ASP A 70 15.10 9.97 6.78
N GLU A 71 14.05 10.74 7.06
CA GLU A 71 13.58 11.00 8.44
C GLU A 71 13.07 9.71 9.08
N PHE A 72 12.31 8.91 8.32
CA PHE A 72 11.81 7.61 8.76
C PHE A 72 12.98 6.68 9.07
N LYS A 73 13.99 6.61 8.20
CA LYS A 73 15.20 5.81 8.41
C LYS A 73 15.93 6.21 9.69
N THR A 74 16.07 7.52 9.95
CA THR A 74 16.68 8.02 11.19
C THR A 74 15.87 7.63 12.42
N TRP A 75 14.56 7.86 12.41
CA TRP A 75 13.66 7.51 13.51
C TRP A 75 13.63 5.99 13.77
N ALA A 76 13.62 5.21 12.69
CA ALA A 76 13.50 3.76 12.71
C ALA A 76 14.79 3.05 13.16
N LYS A 77 15.93 3.75 13.19
CA LYS A 77 17.24 3.17 13.51
C LYS A 77 17.22 2.33 14.78
N LYS A 78 16.59 2.81 15.86
CA LYS A 78 16.50 2.10 17.14
C LYS A 78 15.74 0.76 17.09
N TYR A 79 14.91 0.56 16.06
CA TYR A 79 14.20 -0.69 15.81
C TYR A 79 15.03 -1.60 14.89
N PHE A 80 15.72 -1.04 13.89
CA PHE A 80 16.60 -1.78 12.97
C PHE A 80 17.96 -2.17 13.59
N ASP A 81 18.36 -1.58 14.72
CA ASP A 81 19.52 -2.04 15.50
C ASP A 81 19.24 -3.35 16.28
N ARG A 82 18.00 -3.85 16.24
CA ARG A 82 17.57 -5.12 16.86
C ARG A 82 17.59 -6.25 15.82
N LYS A 83 17.27 -7.47 16.24
CA LYS A 83 17.17 -8.63 15.33
C LYS A 83 15.97 -8.56 14.37
N SER A 84 14.97 -7.72 14.67
CA SER A 84 13.73 -7.56 13.92
C SER A 84 13.11 -6.20 14.25
N ALA A 85 12.49 -5.54 13.27
CA ALA A 85 11.77 -4.29 13.47
C ALA A 85 10.25 -4.53 13.55
N TRP A 86 9.63 -4.90 12.43
CA TRP A 86 8.21 -5.24 12.33
C TRP A 86 8.02 -6.40 11.37
N SER A 87 7.01 -7.24 11.64
CA SER A 87 6.68 -8.42 10.85
C SER A 87 5.28 -8.26 10.28
N PHE A 88 5.21 -8.23 8.95
CA PHE A 88 3.99 -8.10 8.18
C PHE A 88 3.90 -9.26 7.20
N LYS A 89 2.75 -9.94 7.19
CA LYS A 89 2.46 -10.99 6.22
C LYS A 89 1.13 -10.67 5.55
N ALA A 90 1.15 -10.46 4.23
CA ALA A 90 -0.08 -10.24 3.51
C ALA A 90 -0.94 -11.52 3.48
N THR A 91 -2.20 -11.37 3.89
CA THR A 91 -3.24 -12.40 3.71
C THR A 91 -4.05 -12.13 2.46
N ARG A 92 -4.08 -10.88 2.02
CA ARG A 92 -4.68 -10.42 0.77
C ARG A 92 -3.90 -9.21 0.26
N ARG A 93 -3.62 -9.17 -1.04
CA ARG A 93 -3.10 -7.97 -1.71
C ARG A 93 -3.78 -7.80 -3.07
N ASN A 94 -4.34 -6.62 -3.30
CA ASN A 94 -4.86 -6.21 -4.60
C ASN A 94 -3.85 -5.27 -5.26
N VAL A 95 -3.65 -5.42 -6.57
CA VAL A 95 -2.68 -4.61 -7.32
C VAL A 95 -3.39 -3.92 -8.47
N TYR A 96 -3.07 -2.65 -8.66
CA TYR A 96 -3.62 -1.77 -9.67
C TYR A 96 -2.49 -0.99 -10.36
N ALA A 97 -2.72 -0.53 -11.58
CA ALA A 97 -1.71 0.23 -12.31
C ALA A 97 -2.32 1.29 -13.24
N SER A 98 -1.56 2.33 -13.52
CA SER A 98 -1.84 3.27 -14.61
C SER A 98 -1.78 2.55 -15.96
N ALA A 99 -2.40 3.14 -16.99
CA ALA A 99 -2.44 2.54 -18.33
C ALA A 99 -1.03 2.26 -18.92
N ASP A 100 -0.06 3.11 -18.61
CA ASP A 100 1.35 2.97 -19.00
C ASP A 100 2.18 2.13 -18.02
N LYS A 101 1.57 1.66 -16.91
CA LYS A 101 2.20 0.88 -15.84
C LYS A 101 3.38 1.60 -15.15
N SER A 102 3.47 2.93 -15.25
CA SER A 102 4.51 3.74 -14.62
C SER A 102 4.24 3.98 -13.12
N LEU A 103 2.96 4.08 -12.76
CA LEU A 103 2.48 4.10 -11.38
C LEU A 103 1.63 2.88 -11.09
N ILE A 104 1.89 2.27 -9.93
CA ILE A 104 1.23 1.08 -9.45
C ILE A 104 0.75 1.41 -8.04
N TRP A 105 -0.44 0.98 -7.66
CA TRP A 105 -0.90 1.07 -6.27
C TRP A 105 -1.47 -0.26 -5.82
N PHE A 106 -1.44 -0.48 -4.52
CA PHE A 106 -1.93 -1.70 -3.92
C PHE A 106 -2.61 -1.38 -2.59
N ASP A 107 -3.55 -2.24 -2.22
CA ASP A 107 -4.02 -2.39 -0.85
C ASP A 107 -3.73 -3.81 -0.37
N GLU A 108 -3.40 -3.94 0.90
CA GLU A 108 -3.13 -5.22 1.53
C GLU A 108 -3.76 -5.31 2.91
N LEU A 109 -4.27 -6.50 3.22
CA LEU A 109 -4.58 -6.92 4.58
C LEU A 109 -3.38 -7.71 5.10
N LEU A 110 -2.89 -7.32 6.26
CA LEU A 110 -1.68 -7.85 6.88
C LEU A 110 -2.03 -8.56 8.19
N ASP A 111 -1.50 -9.77 8.35
CA ASP A 111 -1.35 -10.36 9.67
C ASP A 111 -0.10 -9.78 10.33
N THR A 112 -0.24 -9.34 11.58
CA THR A 112 0.86 -8.80 12.38
C THR A 112 0.85 -9.45 13.78
N PRO A 113 2.01 -9.77 14.37
CA PRO A 113 2.05 -10.40 15.69
C PRO A 113 1.58 -9.49 16.83
N ASN A 114 1.81 -8.17 16.72
CA ASN A 114 1.71 -7.24 17.86
C ASN A 114 0.61 -6.18 17.72
N MET A 115 0.02 -6.00 16.53
CA MET A 115 -1.01 -4.98 16.28
C MET A 115 -2.36 -5.57 15.89
N GLY A 116 -2.46 -6.89 15.79
CA GLY A 116 -3.60 -7.55 15.13
C GLY A 116 -3.58 -7.31 13.61
N PRO A 117 -4.70 -7.54 12.91
CA PRO A 117 -4.79 -7.27 11.49
C PRO A 117 -4.58 -5.79 11.18
N CYS A 118 -3.73 -5.51 10.20
CA CYS A 118 -3.52 -4.16 9.69
C CYS A 118 -3.98 -4.06 8.24
N MET A 119 -4.50 -2.90 7.86
CA MET A 119 -4.71 -2.54 6.47
C MET A 119 -3.61 -1.57 6.06
N ALA A 120 -3.01 -1.82 4.90
CA ALA A 120 -2.07 -0.89 4.31
C ALA A 120 -2.41 -0.60 2.85
N SER A 121 -1.98 0.57 2.40
CA SER A 121 -1.99 0.92 0.99
C SER A 121 -0.65 1.53 0.61
N GLY A 122 -0.20 1.25 -0.61
CA GLY A 122 1.07 1.75 -1.11
C GLY A 122 0.99 2.15 -2.57
N VAL A 123 1.91 3.03 -2.94
CA VAL A 123 2.13 3.47 -4.31
C VAL A 123 3.57 3.16 -4.68
N ILE A 124 3.75 2.52 -5.83
CA ILE A 124 5.01 2.13 -6.42
C ILE A 124 5.21 2.92 -7.71
N ARG A 125 6.42 3.44 -7.88
CA ARG A 125 6.90 3.99 -9.15
C ARG A 125 7.76 2.95 -9.84
N LYS A 126 7.47 2.67 -11.12
CA LYS A 126 8.33 1.84 -11.96
C LYS A 126 9.44 2.71 -12.55
N THR A 127 10.67 2.26 -12.36
CA THR A 127 11.89 2.91 -12.84
C THR A 127 12.61 2.00 -13.83
N ALA A 128 13.64 2.52 -14.50
CA ALA A 128 14.53 1.70 -15.33
C ALA A 128 15.28 0.63 -14.51
N LYS A 129 15.39 0.78 -13.18
CA LYS A 129 16.11 -0.13 -12.28
C LYS A 129 15.18 -1.11 -11.55
N GLY A 130 13.87 -1.04 -11.75
CA GLY A 130 12.88 -1.83 -11.02
C GLY A 130 11.85 -0.96 -10.32
N PHE A 131 11.38 -1.39 -9.16
CA PHE A 131 10.33 -0.71 -8.40
C PHE A 131 10.89 0.07 -7.21
N GLU A 132 10.19 1.14 -6.84
CA GLU A 132 10.40 1.85 -5.58
C GLU A 132 9.06 2.27 -4.98
N ILE A 133 8.95 2.19 -3.65
CA ILE A 133 7.80 2.69 -2.89
C ILE A 133 7.90 4.22 -2.81
N VAL A 134 6.90 4.93 -3.33
CA VAL A 134 6.81 6.40 -3.24
C VAL A 134 5.85 6.87 -2.16
N HIS A 135 4.91 6.01 -1.75
CA HIS A 135 4.01 6.29 -0.64
C HIS A 135 3.60 4.97 0.03
N TYR A 136 3.52 4.95 1.34
CA TYR A 136 2.96 3.83 2.10
C TYR A 136 2.20 4.34 3.33
N GLN A 137 1.01 3.80 3.57
CA GLN A 137 0.21 4.12 4.74
C GLN A 137 -0.24 2.83 5.41
N LEU A 138 0.06 2.71 6.71
CA LEU A 138 -0.33 1.59 7.56
C LEU A 138 -1.43 2.02 8.53
N SER A 139 -2.43 1.18 8.75
CA SER A 139 -3.51 1.42 9.70
C SER A 139 -3.90 0.14 10.42
N MET A 140 -4.34 0.26 11.67
CA MET A 140 -4.98 -0.86 12.38
C MET A 140 -6.36 -1.11 11.77
N ALA A 141 -6.67 -2.36 11.43
CA ALA A 141 -7.95 -2.74 10.86
C ALA A 141 -9.00 -2.93 11.96
N VAL A 142 -9.46 -1.81 12.56
CA VAL A 142 -10.42 -1.82 13.66
C VAL A 142 -11.76 -2.41 13.20
N PRO A 143 -12.26 -3.50 13.82
CA PRO A 143 -13.59 -4.02 13.51
C PRO A 143 -14.68 -3.00 13.82
N ASN A 144 -15.69 -2.90 12.95
CA ASN A 144 -16.77 -1.93 13.10
C ASN A 144 -17.55 -2.14 14.41
N GLU A 145 -17.65 -3.38 14.87
CA GLU A 145 -18.35 -3.79 16.10
C GLU A 145 -17.72 -3.20 17.37
N VAL A 146 -16.45 -2.80 17.32
CA VAL A 146 -15.71 -2.21 18.45
C VAL A 146 -15.31 -0.75 18.22
N ALA A 147 -15.75 -0.13 17.11
CA ALA A 147 -15.34 1.22 16.72
C ALA A 147 -15.66 2.28 17.78
N ASP A 148 -16.80 2.16 18.47
CA ASP A 148 -17.20 3.08 19.55
C ASP A 148 -16.24 3.02 20.74
N GLN A 149 -15.77 1.82 21.10
CA GLN A 149 -14.83 1.63 22.21
C GLN A 149 -13.47 2.26 21.89
N VAL A 150 -12.98 2.01 20.67
CA VAL A 150 -11.73 2.61 20.17
C VAL A 150 -11.84 4.13 20.11
N THR A 151 -12.96 4.66 19.59
CA THR A 151 -13.21 6.11 19.52
C THR A 151 -13.20 6.76 20.91
N LYS A 152 -13.76 6.09 21.92
CA LYS A 152 -13.70 6.56 23.31
C LYS A 152 -12.26 6.62 23.82
N LEU A 153 -11.48 5.56 23.64
CA LEU A 153 -10.07 5.51 24.05
C LEU A 153 -9.22 6.60 23.37
N ILE A 154 -9.45 6.84 22.08
CA ILE A 154 -8.78 7.92 21.34
C ILE A 154 -9.12 9.28 21.95
N LYS A 155 -10.40 9.55 22.24
CA LYS A 155 -10.83 10.82 22.86
C LYS A 155 -10.22 11.04 24.25
N GLU A 156 -10.00 9.98 25.02
CA GLU A 156 -9.38 10.06 26.34
C GLU A 156 -7.88 10.41 26.27
N HIS A 157 -7.18 9.90 25.26
CA HIS A 157 -5.74 10.15 25.06
C HIS A 157 -5.45 11.41 24.26
N ALA A 158 -6.37 11.87 23.40
CA ALA A 158 -6.21 13.10 22.63
C ALA A 158 -6.39 14.40 23.46
N LYS A 159 -6.88 14.29 24.70
CA LYS A 159 -7.06 15.42 25.64
C LYS A 159 -5.87 15.63 26.58
N LYS A 160 -4.89 14.73 26.53
CA LYS A 160 -3.62 14.86 27.26
C LYS A 160 -2.60 15.55 26.36
#